data_AF-A0A6A6DI82-F1
#
_entry.id   AF-A0A6A6DI82-F1
#
_cell.length_a   1.000
_cell.length_b   1.000
_cell.length_c   1.000
_cell.angle_alpha   90.00
_cell.angle_beta   90.00
_cell.angle_gamma   90.00
#
_symmetry.space_group_name_H-M   'P 1'
#
loop_
_entity.id
_entity.type
_entity.pdbx_description
1 polymer ?
#
loop_
_entity_poly.entity_id
_entity_poly.type
_entity_poly.pdbx_seq_one_letter_code
_entity_poly.pdbx_strand_id
1 'polypeptide(L)'
;GKTEWAVRVRSRPIVISGQWNLRKYDPHATHVVLNDVDFATFGAGKHVYWREVLGCQKQFEASDRYSRTRSVRWGFPVVVTCNRNNDPRLVPAVRRFLEHAPYVIIELSCSLFE
;
A
#
# COMPACT_ATOMS: atom_id res chain seq x y z
N GLY A 1 8.85 12.97 -7.30
CA GLY A 1 8.19 13.75 -6.24
C GLY A 1 7.11 13.05 -5.41
N LYS A 2 6.14 12.31 -5.99
CA LYS A 2 5.01 11.74 -5.23
C LYS A 2 5.41 10.92 -4.00
N THR A 3 6.33 9.97 -4.18
CA THR A 3 6.82 9.08 -3.13
C THR A 3 7.58 9.86 -2.05
N GLU A 4 8.40 10.83 -2.46
CA GLU A 4 9.16 11.68 -1.54
C GLU A 4 8.23 12.56 -0.70
N TRP A 5 7.17 13.11 -1.30
CA TRP A 5 6.13 13.83 -0.56
C TRP A 5 5.48 12.91 0.47
N ALA A 6 5.03 11.72 0.05
CA ALA A 6 4.37 10.75 0.94
C ALA A 6 5.27 10.38 2.14
N VAL A 7 6.55 10.13 1.90
CA VAL A 7 7.51 9.76 2.95
C VAL A 7 7.80 10.91 3.92
N ARG A 8 7.76 12.17 3.47
CA ARG A 8 8.07 13.34 4.29
C ARG A 8 6.94 13.77 5.24
N VAL A 9 5.72 13.27 5.06
CA VAL A 9 4.52 13.76 5.78
C VAL A 9 4.57 13.56 7.31
N ARG A 10 5.37 12.62 7.84
CA ARG A 10 5.76 12.48 9.28
C ARG A 10 6.68 11.26 9.45
N SER A 11 7.39 11.16 10.57
CA SER A 11 8.46 10.19 10.83
C SER A 11 8.07 8.72 10.62
N ARG A 12 9.02 7.96 10.03
CA ARG A 12 9.07 6.49 9.84
C ARG A 12 7.82 5.85 9.19
N PRO A 13 7.60 6.05 7.89
CA PRO A 13 6.67 5.21 7.13
C PRO A 13 7.22 3.80 6.93
N ILE A 14 6.31 2.83 6.79
CA ILE A 14 6.61 1.60 6.06
C ILE A 14 6.57 1.94 4.57
N VAL A 15 7.68 1.72 3.86
CA VAL A 15 7.73 1.90 2.40
C VAL A 15 7.86 0.54 1.74
N ILE A 16 6.84 0.20 0.94
CA ILE A 16 6.81 -1.02 0.12
C ILE A 16 6.79 -0.56 -1.34
N SER A 17 7.73 -1.06 -2.14
CA SER A 17 7.84 -0.71 -3.56
C SER A 17 7.74 -1.95 -4.44
N GLY A 18 6.92 -1.88 -5.49
CA GLY A 18 6.75 -2.94 -6.48
C GLY A 18 5.89 -4.12 -6.00
N GLN A 19 6.34 -4.83 -4.96
CA GLN A 19 5.77 -6.11 -4.53
C GLN A 19 5.59 -6.16 -3.01
N TRP A 20 4.69 -7.03 -2.55
CA TRP A 20 4.51 -7.29 -1.11
C TRP A 20 5.85 -7.65 -0.45
N ASN A 21 6.13 -7.04 0.69
CA ASN A 21 7.38 -7.27 1.43
C ASN A 21 7.14 -7.12 2.93
N LEU A 22 6.95 -8.25 3.61
CA LEU A 22 6.66 -8.27 5.04
C LEU A 22 7.88 -7.91 5.90
N ARG A 23 9.10 -7.96 5.35
CA ARG A 23 10.32 -7.56 6.07
C ARG A 23 10.37 -6.05 6.33
N LYS A 24 9.60 -5.26 5.60
CA LYS A 24 9.49 -3.80 5.80
C LYS A 24 8.53 -3.41 6.93
N TYR A 25 7.75 -4.35 7.44
CA TYR A 25 6.80 -4.09 8.51
C TYR A 25 7.50 -3.59 9.77
N ASP A 26 7.03 -2.44 10.26
CA ASP A 26 7.43 -1.82 11.52
C ASP A 26 6.15 -1.51 12.32
N PRO A 27 5.94 -2.12 13.51
CA PRO A 27 4.76 -1.84 14.33
C PRO A 27 4.71 -0.41 14.88
N HIS A 28 5.81 0.35 14.79
CA HIS A 28 5.91 1.74 15.23
C HIS A 28 5.77 2.75 14.09
N ALA A 29 5.43 2.29 12.88
CA ALA A 29 5.25 3.16 11.74
C ALA A 29 4.07 4.12 11.92
N THR A 30 4.12 5.27 11.28
CA THR A 30 3.01 6.25 11.33
C THR A 30 1.99 6.01 10.23
N HIS A 31 2.44 5.54 9.08
CA HIS A 31 1.63 5.28 7.90
C HIS A 31 2.39 4.33 6.95
N VAL A 32 1.71 3.90 5.89
CA VAL A 32 2.27 3.04 4.85
C VAL A 32 2.31 3.79 3.54
N VAL A 33 3.42 3.69 2.82
CA VAL A 33 3.57 4.16 1.44
C VAL A 33 3.74 2.95 0.53
N LEU A 34 2.75 2.73 -0.34
CA LEU A 34 2.79 1.74 -1.41
C LEU A 34 3.22 2.43 -2.70
N ASN A 35 4.47 2.24 -3.09
CA ASN A 35 5.08 2.92 -4.23
C ASN A 35 5.15 1.99 -5.45
N ASP A 36 4.40 2.34 -6.50
CA ASP A 36 4.32 1.59 -7.76
C ASP A 36 4.14 0.08 -7.52
N VAL A 37 3.23 -0.26 -6.59
CA VAL A 37 2.90 -1.65 -6.26
C VAL A 37 1.97 -2.25 -7.32
N ASP A 38 2.22 -3.49 -7.72
CA ASP A 38 1.29 -4.26 -8.53
C ASP A 38 0.24 -4.96 -7.64
N PHE A 39 -0.99 -4.44 -7.68
CA PHE A 39 -2.09 -4.94 -6.87
C PHE A 39 -2.66 -6.29 -7.33
N ALA A 40 -2.36 -6.75 -8.55
CA ALA A 40 -2.73 -8.10 -8.99
C ALA A 40 -1.91 -9.17 -8.27
N THR A 41 -0.67 -8.84 -7.87
CA THR A 41 0.30 -9.76 -7.26
C THR A 41 0.71 -9.38 -5.84
N PHE A 42 0.08 -8.35 -5.24
CA PHE A 42 0.40 -7.84 -3.90
C PHE A 42 0.02 -8.82 -2.77
N GLY A 43 0.82 -9.86 -2.60
CA GLY A 43 0.48 -11.01 -1.79
C GLY A 43 1.61 -11.99 -1.61
N ALA A 44 1.27 -13.15 -1.02
CA ALA A 44 2.16 -14.30 -0.93
C ALA A 44 1.43 -15.55 -1.44
N GLY A 45 1.99 -16.18 -2.47
CA GLY A 45 1.39 -17.35 -3.10
C GLY A 45 0.04 -17.03 -3.75
N LYS A 46 -1.03 -17.72 -3.31
CA LYS A 46 -2.39 -17.51 -3.83
C LYS A 46 -3.17 -16.42 -3.09
N HIS A 47 -2.64 -15.90 -1.99
CA HIS A 47 -3.34 -14.93 -1.15
C HIS A 47 -2.82 -13.53 -1.41
N VAL A 48 -3.73 -12.57 -1.57
CA VAL A 48 -3.45 -11.19 -1.94
C VAL A 48 -3.93 -10.28 -0.81
N TYR A 49 -3.07 -9.41 -0.30
CA TYR A 49 -3.27 -8.62 0.93
C TYR A 49 -3.81 -7.21 0.68
N TRP A 50 -4.09 -6.85 -0.58
CA TRP A 50 -4.44 -5.48 -0.90
C TRP A 50 -5.72 -5.02 -0.20
N ARG A 51 -6.66 -5.94 0.09
CA ARG A 51 -7.93 -5.59 0.71
C ARG A 51 -7.73 -5.22 2.17
N GLU A 52 -6.96 -6.02 2.89
CA GLU A 52 -6.59 -5.81 4.28
C GLU A 52 -5.79 -4.51 4.43
N VAL A 53 -4.86 -4.29 3.50
CA VAL A 53 -3.99 -3.11 3.50
C VAL A 53 -4.73 -1.84 3.13
N LEU A 54 -5.39 -1.78 1.96
CA LEU A 54 -6.13 -0.59 1.52
C LEU A 54 -7.33 -0.28 2.42
N GLY A 55 -7.93 -1.30 3.02
CA GLY A 55 -8.99 -1.15 4.01
C GLY A 55 -8.52 -0.70 5.38
N CYS A 56 -7.20 -0.49 5.57
CA CYS A 56 -6.62 -0.08 6.85
C CYS A 56 -7.07 -0.98 8.02
N GLN A 57 -7.22 -2.29 7.77
CA GLN A 57 -7.68 -3.22 8.81
C GLN A 57 -6.76 -3.16 10.02
N LYS A 58 -7.31 -3.20 11.24
CA LYS A 58 -6.51 -3.06 12.47
C LYS A 58 -5.41 -4.12 12.59
N GLN A 59 -5.70 -5.34 12.13
CA GLN A 59 -4.77 -6.46 12.13
C GLN A 59 -5.18 -7.49 11.08
N PHE A 60 -4.21 -8.23 10.55
CA PHE A 60 -4.44 -9.40 9.69
C PHE A 60 -3.27 -10.38 9.78
N GLU A 61 -3.43 -11.60 9.27
CA GLU A 61 -2.33 -12.55 9.14
C GLU A 61 -1.65 -12.38 7.79
N ALA A 62 -0.33 -12.25 7.80
CA ALA A 62 0.44 -12.12 6.58
C ALA A 62 1.64 -13.06 6.57
N SER A 63 1.94 -13.58 5.40
CA SER A 63 3.14 -14.34 5.10
C SER A 63 3.91 -13.68 3.97
N ASP A 64 5.11 -14.17 3.71
CA ASP A 64 5.96 -13.74 2.60
C ASP A 64 6.74 -14.96 2.11
N ARG A 65 7.29 -14.93 0.90
CA ARG A 65 7.98 -16.07 0.26
C ARG A 65 9.04 -16.71 1.16
N TYR A 66 9.65 -15.92 2.03
CA TYR A 66 10.71 -16.35 2.95
C TYR A 66 10.41 -16.07 4.43
N SER A 67 9.14 -15.81 4.79
CA SER A 67 8.75 -15.48 6.15
C SER A 67 7.59 -16.36 6.61
N ARG A 68 7.66 -16.86 7.85
CA ARG A 68 6.53 -17.54 8.48
C ARG A 68 5.34 -16.59 8.58
N THR A 69 4.13 -17.14 8.45
CA THR A 69 2.90 -16.41 8.71
C THR A 69 2.94 -15.80 10.11
N ARG A 70 2.59 -14.52 10.21
CA ARG A 70 2.47 -13.81 11.49
C ARG A 70 1.30 -12.84 11.45
N SER A 71 0.75 -12.56 12.62
CA SER A 71 -0.20 -11.47 12.80
C SER A 71 0.53 -10.12 12.71
N VAL A 72 0.05 -9.24 11.84
CA VAL A 72 0.54 -7.86 11.70
C VAL A 72 -0.49 -6.88 12.25
N ARG A 73 -0.04 -5.97 13.13
CA ARG A 73 -0.85 -4.83 13.57
C ARG A 73 -0.69 -3.76 12.50
N TRP A 74 -1.72 -3.61 11.69
CA TRP A 74 -1.70 -2.69 10.56
C TRP A 74 -2.36 -1.38 10.99
N GLY A 75 -3.66 -1.19 10.73
CA GLY A 75 -4.41 -0.03 11.24
C GLY A 75 -3.83 1.33 10.85
N PHE A 76 -2.87 1.35 9.92
CA PHE A 76 -2.16 2.53 9.48
C PHE A 76 -2.91 3.18 8.31
N PRO A 77 -2.92 4.52 8.21
CA PRO A 77 -3.27 5.19 6.97
C PRO A 77 -2.36 4.70 5.83
N VAL A 78 -2.94 4.48 4.65
CA VAL A 78 -2.21 4.00 3.47
C VAL A 78 -2.20 5.08 2.40
N VAL A 79 -1.01 5.39 1.91
CA VAL A 79 -0.76 6.26 0.76
C VAL A 79 -0.28 5.40 -0.39
N VAL A 80 -0.97 5.47 -1.52
CA VAL A 80 -0.55 4.80 -2.76
C VAL A 80 0.00 5.84 -3.71
N THR A 81 1.24 5.65 -4.15
CA THR A 81 1.84 6.48 -5.21
C THR A 81 2.05 5.61 -6.43
N CYS A 82 1.46 6.00 -7.56
CA CYS A 82 1.56 5.24 -8.80
C CYS A 82 1.70 6.15 -10.03
N ASN A 83 2.20 5.58 -11.12
CA ASN A 83 2.04 6.17 -12.45
C ASN A 83 0.71 5.73 -13.07
N ARG A 84 0.21 6.45 -14.09
CA ARG A 84 -1.13 6.21 -14.68
C ARG A 84 -1.35 4.78 -15.17
N ASN A 85 -0.30 4.14 -15.68
CA ASN A 85 -0.35 2.76 -16.17
C ASN A 85 -0.39 1.71 -15.04
N ASN A 86 -0.07 2.10 -13.81
CA ASN A 86 -0.10 1.24 -12.63
C ASN A 86 -1.12 1.73 -11.59
N ASP A 87 -2.17 2.41 -12.06
CA ASP A 87 -3.24 2.88 -11.20
C ASP A 87 -4.02 1.69 -10.62
N PRO A 88 -4.17 1.56 -9.29
CA PRO A 88 -4.90 0.46 -8.64
C PRO A 88 -6.35 0.35 -9.12
N ARG A 89 -6.96 1.45 -9.60
CA ARG A 89 -8.32 1.45 -10.16
C ARG A 89 -8.41 0.68 -11.48
N LEU A 90 -7.29 0.37 -12.15
CA LEU A 90 -7.28 -0.48 -13.34
C LEU A 90 -7.50 -1.96 -12.99
N VAL A 91 -7.26 -2.37 -11.75
CA VAL A 91 -7.55 -3.73 -11.27
C VAL A 91 -9.03 -3.83 -10.86
N PRO A 92 -9.87 -4.63 -11.54
CA PRO A 92 -11.33 -4.61 -11.33
C PRO A 92 -11.76 -4.91 -9.88
N ALA A 93 -11.08 -5.84 -9.21
CA ALA A 93 -11.38 -6.19 -7.83
C ALA A 93 -11.06 -5.05 -6.85
N VAL A 94 -9.98 -4.32 -7.10
CA VAL A 94 -9.58 -3.15 -6.30
C VAL A 94 -10.54 -1.99 -6.55
N ARG A 95 -10.91 -1.73 -7.80
CA ARG A 95 -11.92 -0.71 -8.16
C ARG A 95 -13.23 -0.91 -7.41
N ARG A 96 -13.80 -2.12 -7.47
CA ARG A 96 -15.04 -2.48 -6.75
C ARG A 96 -14.93 -2.30 -5.24
N PHE A 97 -13.75 -2.57 -4.68
CA PHE A 97 -13.52 -2.34 -3.26
C PHE A 97 -13.50 -0.84 -2.93
N LEU A 98 -12.81 -0.04 -3.75
CA LEU A 98 -12.72 1.41 -3.56
C LEU A 98 -14.08 2.12 -3.73
N GLU A 99 -15.02 1.57 -4.49
CA GLU A 99 -16.41 2.09 -4.59
C GLU A 99 -17.14 2.17 -3.23
N HIS A 100 -16.71 1.38 -2.24
CA HIS A 100 -17.32 1.31 -0.92
C HIS A 100 -16.39 1.73 0.22
N ALA A 101 -15.11 2.00 -0.07
CA ALA A 101 -14.13 2.43 0.92
C ALA A 101 -13.98 3.96 0.87
N PRO A 102 -13.75 4.65 2.00
CA PRO A 102 -13.38 6.06 1.97
C PRO A 102 -11.93 6.21 1.48
N TYR A 103 -11.72 6.93 0.38
CA TYR A 103 -10.40 7.25 -0.16
C TYR A 103 -10.37 8.62 -0.81
N VAL A 104 -9.17 9.18 -0.97
CA VAL A 104 -8.93 10.46 -1.65
C VAL A 104 -7.98 10.20 -2.82
N ILE A 105 -8.32 10.73 -3.99
CA ILE A 105 -7.48 10.68 -5.18
C ILE A 105 -6.89 12.06 -5.43
N ILE A 106 -5.58 12.11 -5.64
CA ILE A 106 -4.88 13.32 -6.05
C ILE A 106 -4.21 13.03 -7.40
N GLU A 107 -4.77 13.59 -8.46
CA GLU A 107 -4.17 13.54 -9.80
C GLU A 107 -3.26 14.75 -10.00
N LEU A 108 -2.01 14.50 -10.37
CA LEU A 108 -1.00 15.54 -10.53
C LEU A 108 -0.75 15.77 -12.03
N SER A 109 -0.89 17.01 -12.48
CA SER A 109 -0.59 17.44 -13.85
C SER A 109 0.86 17.89 -14.03
N CYS A 110 1.60 18.10 -12.94
CA CYS A 110 3.00 18.52 -12.92
C CYS A 110 3.77 17.80 -11.79
N SER A 111 5.09 17.97 -11.74
CA SER A 111 5.92 17.45 -10.64
C SER A 111 5.65 18.21 -9.34
N LEU A 112 5.64 17.50 -8.21
CA LEU A 112 5.48 18.08 -6.87
C LEU A 112 6.73 18.78 -6.34
N PHE A 113 7.89 18.47 -6.90
CA PHE A 113 9.15 19.14 -6.63
C PHE A 113 9.74 19.57 -7.96
N GLU A 114 10.34 20.75 -7.97
CA GLU A 114 11.12 21.28 -9.10
C GLU A 114 12.34 20.41 -9.39
#